data_AF-A0A357CE94-F1
#
_entry.id   AF-A0A357CE94-F1
#
_cell.length_a   1.000
_cell.length_b   1.000
_cell.length_c   1.000
_cell.angle_alpha   90.00
_cell.angle_beta   90.00
_cell.angle_gamma   90.00
#
_symmetry.space_group_name_H-M   'P 1'
#
loop_
_entity.id
_entity.type
_entity.pdbx_description
1 polymer ?
#
loop_
_entity_poly.entity_id
_entity_poly.type
_entity_poly.pdbx_seq_one_letter_code
_entity_poly.pdbx_strand_id
1 'polypeptide(L)'
;EHMEKCMGKKFFTCDAVLDTYQRQIAVFTGYAKEIQPLSWEVADKRTYIPWAEKKYDIMVFGMPQNFHYGNGMGTNPILMLQAISANIIRHKRVMKDNCVVICSSVCNGYFHDEEFPAYRALYELFQKDYHNILPDLEKYGEYFSNNREYIDKYRFNYGYHPYHAFSMISCGHIAEMNCAAIYIVGAIEPGYAREMGMKTRATFEEALKDAAKYVGPNPNILALPKTFKVASVHLGMKDEFVES
;
A
#
# COMPACT_ATOMS: atom_id res chain seq x y z
N GLU A 1 -23.29 -10.54 -8.28
CA GLU A 1 -24.41 -11.50 -8.40
C GLU A 1 -25.54 -11.29 -7.38
N HIS A 2 -25.28 -11.09 -6.07
CA HIS A 2 -26.35 -10.87 -5.07
C HIS A 2 -27.32 -9.74 -5.45
N MET A 3 -26.80 -8.55 -5.78
CA MET A 3 -27.63 -7.41 -6.19
C MET A 3 -28.47 -7.70 -7.45
N GLU A 4 -27.88 -8.36 -8.45
CA GLU A 4 -28.58 -8.74 -9.70
C GLU A 4 -29.74 -9.70 -9.43
N LYS A 5 -29.55 -10.66 -8.51
CA LYS A 5 -30.60 -11.58 -8.06
C LYS A 5 -31.74 -10.82 -7.38
N CYS A 6 -31.43 -9.89 -6.48
CA CYS A 6 -32.43 -9.07 -5.79
C CYS A 6 -33.18 -8.13 -6.74
N MET A 7 -32.52 -7.65 -7.79
CA MET A 7 -33.11 -6.74 -8.78
C MET A 7 -33.82 -7.46 -9.93
N GLY A 8 -33.55 -8.75 -10.16
CA GLY A 8 -34.01 -9.49 -11.33
C GLY A 8 -33.44 -8.98 -12.66
N LYS A 9 -32.32 -8.24 -12.63
CA LYS A 9 -31.69 -7.59 -13.78
C LYS A 9 -30.17 -7.74 -13.72
N LYS A 10 -29.55 -7.89 -14.89
CA LYS A 10 -28.08 -7.91 -15.05
C LYS A 10 -27.53 -6.48 -15.13
N PHE A 11 -26.34 -6.25 -14.58
CA PHE A 11 -25.61 -5.00 -14.78
C PHE A 11 -25.00 -4.97 -16.18
N PHE A 12 -25.25 -3.89 -16.90
CA PHE A 12 -24.49 -3.54 -18.10
C PHE A 12 -23.31 -2.66 -17.68
N THR A 13 -22.10 -3.05 -18.05
CA THR A 13 -20.85 -2.39 -17.67
C THR A 13 -20.03 -2.02 -18.90
N CYS A 14 -19.31 -0.90 -18.81
CA CYS A 14 -18.23 -0.51 -19.71
C CYS A 14 -16.94 -0.50 -18.88
N ASP A 15 -16.03 -1.41 -19.17
CA ASP A 15 -14.76 -1.58 -18.45
C ASP A 15 -13.58 -1.32 -19.39
N ALA A 16 -12.59 -0.57 -18.92
CA ALA A 16 -11.43 -0.18 -19.70
C ALA A 16 -10.14 -0.63 -19.00
N VAL A 17 -9.29 -1.34 -19.74
CA VAL A 17 -7.94 -1.69 -19.27
C VAL A 17 -7.01 -0.53 -19.60
N LEU A 18 -6.24 -0.09 -18.60
CA LEU A 18 -5.32 1.03 -18.73
C LEU A 18 -3.86 0.57 -18.66
N ASP A 19 -2.99 1.21 -19.45
CA ASP A 19 -1.54 0.98 -19.36
C ASP A 19 -0.87 1.73 -18.19
N THR A 20 0.46 1.68 -18.12
CA THR A 20 1.28 2.37 -17.11
C THR A 20 1.05 3.89 -17.06
N TYR A 21 0.64 4.49 -18.18
CA TYR A 21 0.41 5.92 -18.36
C TYR A 21 -1.09 6.28 -18.40
N GLN A 22 -1.94 5.38 -17.91
CA GLN A 22 -3.40 5.56 -17.85
C GLN A 22 -4.08 5.71 -19.23
N ARG A 23 -3.43 5.24 -20.31
CA ARG A 23 -4.06 5.20 -21.64
C ARG A 23 -4.94 3.96 -21.75
N GLN A 24 -6.11 4.12 -22.35
CA GLN A 24 -7.00 2.99 -22.65
C GLN A 24 -6.37 2.10 -23.71
N ILE A 25 -6.12 0.83 -23.36
CA ILE A 25 -5.54 -0.17 -24.26
C ILE A 25 -6.56 -1.24 -24.69
N ALA A 26 -7.67 -1.34 -23.97
CA ALA A 26 -8.81 -2.15 -24.35
C ALA A 26 -10.08 -1.62 -23.67
N VAL A 27 -11.24 -1.81 -24.30
CA VAL A 27 -12.56 -1.45 -23.76
C VAL A 27 -13.51 -2.62 -24.02
N PHE A 28 -14.23 -3.03 -22.99
CA PHE A 28 -15.20 -4.12 -23.02
C PHE A 28 -16.55 -3.61 -22.53
N THR A 29 -17.62 -3.94 -23.25
CA THR A 29 -18.98 -3.50 -22.92
C THR A 29 -19.93 -4.68 -22.94
N GLY A 30 -20.72 -4.87 -21.90
CA GLY A 30 -21.68 -5.97 -21.85
C GLY A 30 -22.07 -6.36 -20.43
N TYR A 31 -22.50 -7.61 -20.26
CA TYR A 31 -22.79 -8.17 -18.94
C TYR A 31 -21.50 -8.33 -18.14
N ALA A 32 -21.42 -7.73 -16.96
CA ALA A 32 -20.24 -7.71 -16.10
C ALA A 32 -19.54 -9.07 -15.94
N LYS A 33 -20.32 -10.14 -15.71
CA LYS A 33 -19.79 -11.49 -15.52
C LYS A 33 -19.09 -12.06 -16.77
N GLU A 34 -19.58 -11.72 -17.95
CA GLU A 34 -19.06 -12.23 -19.23
C GLU A 34 -17.85 -11.42 -19.69
N ILE A 35 -17.84 -10.10 -19.45
CA ILE A 35 -16.75 -9.25 -19.93
C ILE A 35 -15.53 -9.23 -19.00
N GLN A 36 -15.70 -9.48 -17.70
CA GLN A 36 -14.61 -9.48 -16.72
C GLN A 36 -13.44 -10.44 -17.09
N PRO A 37 -13.66 -11.73 -17.44
CA PRO A 37 -12.54 -12.59 -17.83
C PRO A 37 -11.81 -12.07 -19.08
N LEU A 38 -12.54 -11.48 -20.04
CA LEU A 38 -11.96 -10.90 -21.25
C LEU A 38 -11.08 -9.68 -20.93
N SER A 39 -11.53 -8.82 -20.00
CA SER A 39 -10.73 -7.66 -19.57
C SER A 39 -9.51 -8.08 -18.75
N TRP A 40 -9.64 -9.12 -17.93
CA TRP A 40 -8.53 -9.68 -17.15
C TRP A 40 -7.42 -10.27 -18.02
N GLU A 41 -7.71 -10.94 -19.14
CA GLU A 41 -6.67 -11.43 -20.05
C GLU A 41 -5.74 -10.31 -20.55
N VAL A 42 -6.28 -9.12 -20.82
CA VAL A 42 -5.49 -7.95 -21.24
C VAL A 42 -4.82 -7.30 -20.04
N ALA A 43 -5.53 -7.15 -18.92
CA ALA A 43 -5.00 -6.56 -17.70
C ALA A 43 -3.84 -7.37 -17.13
N ASP A 44 -3.88 -8.69 -17.19
CA ASP A 44 -2.85 -9.59 -16.68
C ASP A 44 -1.56 -9.43 -17.47
N LYS A 45 -1.62 -9.40 -18.81
CA LYS A 45 -0.43 -9.14 -19.66
C LYS A 45 0.22 -7.79 -19.35
N ARG A 46 -0.60 -6.77 -19.05
CA ARG A 46 -0.13 -5.43 -18.67
C ARG A 46 0.43 -5.39 -17.24
N THR A 47 -0.10 -6.21 -16.34
CA THR A 47 0.16 -6.11 -14.90
C THR A 47 1.28 -7.04 -14.46
N TYR A 48 1.35 -8.27 -14.96
CA TYR A 48 2.35 -9.26 -14.57
C TYR A 48 3.50 -9.29 -15.57
N ILE A 49 4.68 -8.83 -15.13
CA ILE A 49 5.85 -8.67 -15.99
C ILE A 49 6.95 -9.68 -15.56
N PRO A 50 7.21 -10.74 -16.34
CA PRO A 50 8.33 -11.66 -16.10
C PRO A 50 9.64 -10.97 -16.44
N TRP A 51 10.37 -10.52 -15.43
CA TRP A 51 11.51 -9.63 -15.60
C TRP A 51 12.75 -10.04 -14.81
N ALA A 52 12.56 -10.54 -13.58
CA ALA A 52 13.68 -10.77 -12.69
C ALA A 52 14.38 -12.12 -12.97
N GLU A 53 15.71 -12.08 -13.03
CA GLU A 53 16.59 -13.27 -13.10
C GLU A 53 17.08 -13.72 -11.71
N LYS A 54 16.89 -12.87 -10.70
CA LYS A 54 17.30 -13.13 -9.31
C LYS A 54 16.33 -12.47 -8.34
N LYS A 55 16.33 -12.96 -7.09
CA LYS A 55 15.60 -12.33 -5.99
C LYS A 55 16.38 -11.15 -5.42
N TYR A 56 15.66 -10.17 -4.89
CA TYR A 56 16.21 -8.95 -4.32
C TYR A 56 16.08 -8.93 -2.80
N ASP A 57 17.11 -8.42 -2.14
CA ASP A 57 17.24 -8.36 -0.69
C ASP A 57 16.67 -7.04 -0.13
N ILE A 58 16.83 -5.95 -0.89
CA ILE A 58 16.36 -4.61 -0.52
C ILE A 58 15.45 -4.04 -1.61
N MET A 59 14.32 -3.47 -1.24
CA MET A 59 13.49 -2.63 -2.11
C MET A 59 13.66 -1.16 -1.76
N VAL A 60 13.87 -0.30 -2.77
CA VAL A 60 14.11 1.14 -2.59
C VAL A 60 13.15 1.97 -3.43
N PHE A 61 12.45 2.92 -2.81
CA PHE A 61 11.57 3.87 -3.50
C PHE A 61 11.35 5.17 -2.70
N GLY A 62 10.69 6.15 -3.31
CA GLY A 62 10.24 7.38 -2.66
C GLY A 62 8.73 7.46 -2.55
N MET A 63 8.24 8.19 -1.56
CA MET A 63 6.82 8.36 -1.27
C MET A 63 6.45 9.85 -1.27
N PRO A 64 5.67 10.31 -2.27
CA PRO A 64 5.13 11.67 -2.29
C PRO A 64 4.13 11.88 -1.15
N GLN A 65 3.94 13.11 -0.68
CA GLN A 65 2.90 13.40 0.33
C GLN A 65 1.49 13.06 -0.18
N ASN A 66 1.19 13.34 -1.46
CA ASN A 66 -0.11 13.11 -2.08
C ASN A 66 0.00 12.08 -3.20
N PHE A 67 -0.73 10.98 -3.06
CA PHE A 67 -0.92 9.96 -4.10
C PHE A 67 -2.13 9.08 -3.73
N HIS A 68 -2.70 8.38 -4.72
CA HIS A 68 -3.76 7.36 -4.59
C HIS A 68 -4.99 7.79 -3.75
N TYR A 69 -4.90 7.71 -2.42
CA TYR A 69 -6.01 8.05 -1.52
C TYR A 69 -6.16 9.55 -1.26
N GLY A 70 -5.09 10.35 -1.38
CA GLY A 70 -5.21 11.79 -1.17
C GLY A 70 -3.99 12.45 -0.55
N ASN A 71 -4.17 13.71 -0.18
CA ASN A 71 -3.11 14.53 0.38
C ASN A 71 -2.82 14.10 1.83
N GLY A 72 -1.57 13.76 2.15
CA GLY A 72 -1.20 13.26 3.48
C GLY A 72 -1.02 11.75 3.54
N MET A 73 -1.37 11.00 2.48
CA MET A 73 -1.12 9.56 2.41
C MET A 73 0.35 9.22 2.64
N GLY A 74 1.27 10.01 2.08
CA GLY A 74 2.70 9.75 2.19
C GLY A 74 3.37 10.23 3.47
N THR A 75 2.64 10.92 4.35
CA THR A 75 3.17 11.51 5.58
C THR A 75 2.49 10.99 6.83
N ASN A 76 1.28 10.44 6.69
CA ASN A 76 0.55 9.73 7.72
C ASN A 76 1.17 8.33 7.95
N PRO A 77 1.62 8.01 9.16
CA PRO A 77 2.42 6.81 9.43
C PRO A 77 1.66 5.48 9.20
N ILE A 78 0.33 5.44 9.40
CA ILE A 78 -0.49 4.25 9.08
C ILE A 78 -0.58 4.05 7.56
N LEU A 79 -0.88 5.13 6.81
CA LEU A 79 -0.99 5.08 5.35
C LEU A 79 0.36 4.81 4.67
N MET A 80 1.44 5.36 5.21
CA MET A 80 2.80 5.06 4.77
C MET A 80 3.09 3.56 4.85
N LEU A 81 2.80 2.95 6.01
CA LEU A 81 3.03 1.52 6.21
C LEU A 81 2.15 0.66 5.29
N GLN A 82 0.89 1.07 5.08
CA GLN A 82 0.03 0.44 4.09
C GLN A 82 0.59 0.54 2.66
N ALA A 83 1.09 1.71 2.26
CA ALA A 83 1.67 1.91 0.93
C ALA A 83 2.96 1.08 0.73
N ILE A 84 3.75 0.92 1.78
CA ILE A 84 4.91 0.01 1.79
C ILE A 84 4.45 -1.43 1.61
N SER A 85 3.46 -1.86 2.38
CA SER A 85 2.84 -3.18 2.26
C SER A 85 2.33 -3.47 0.83
N ALA A 86 1.64 -2.51 0.21
CA ALA A 86 1.16 -2.66 -1.16
C ALA A 86 2.31 -2.92 -2.16
N ASN A 87 3.47 -2.28 -1.99
CA ASN A 87 4.64 -2.55 -2.84
C ASN A 87 5.27 -3.91 -2.54
N ILE A 88 5.29 -4.34 -1.27
CA ILE A 88 5.72 -5.69 -0.90
C ILE A 88 4.87 -6.75 -1.59
N ILE A 89 3.53 -6.61 -1.56
CA ILE A 89 2.60 -7.54 -2.21
C ILE A 89 2.85 -7.60 -3.73
N ARG A 90 2.94 -6.44 -4.40
CA ARG A 90 3.16 -6.34 -5.85
C ARG A 90 4.46 -7.01 -6.30
N HIS A 91 5.51 -6.93 -5.48
CA HIS A 91 6.84 -7.42 -5.82
C HIS A 91 7.24 -8.68 -5.06
N LYS A 92 6.32 -9.33 -4.34
CA LYS A 92 6.63 -10.50 -3.50
C LYS A 92 7.35 -11.61 -4.27
N ARG A 93 7.00 -11.81 -5.53
CA ARG A 93 7.62 -12.81 -6.43
C ARG A 93 9.07 -12.52 -6.77
N VAL A 94 9.56 -11.30 -6.60
CA VAL A 94 10.96 -10.95 -6.91
C VAL A 94 11.76 -10.57 -5.67
N MET A 95 11.10 -10.40 -4.52
CA MET A 95 11.77 -10.16 -3.24
C MET A 95 12.13 -11.49 -2.57
N LYS A 96 13.22 -11.51 -1.81
CA LYS A 96 13.44 -12.56 -0.81
C LYS A 96 12.43 -12.44 0.33
N ASP A 97 12.21 -13.54 1.02
CA ASP A 97 11.50 -13.51 2.31
C ASP A 97 12.30 -12.66 3.32
N ASN A 98 11.57 -11.95 4.19
CA ASN A 98 12.15 -11.03 5.18
C ASN A 98 13.09 -9.97 4.55
N CYS A 99 12.73 -9.45 3.38
CA CYS A 99 13.49 -8.39 2.73
C CYS A 99 13.53 -7.10 3.57
N VAL A 100 14.42 -6.18 3.20
CA VAL A 100 14.44 -4.83 3.78
C VAL A 100 13.79 -3.85 2.80
N VAL A 101 12.99 -2.93 3.32
CA VAL A 101 12.48 -1.79 2.55
C VAL A 101 13.19 -0.52 3.00
N ILE A 102 13.64 0.30 2.04
CA ILE A 102 14.12 1.65 2.29
C ILE A 102 13.27 2.61 1.48
N CYS A 103 12.44 3.39 2.16
CA CYS A 103 11.53 4.34 1.55
C CYS A 103 11.87 5.75 1.98
N SER A 104 11.90 6.72 1.07
CA SER A 104 11.93 8.13 1.48
C SER A 104 10.52 8.67 1.66
N SER A 105 10.28 9.33 2.80
CA SER A 105 9.07 10.09 3.08
C SER A 105 9.44 11.24 4.03
N VAL A 106 8.82 12.39 3.82
CA VAL A 106 9.02 13.56 4.70
C VAL A 106 8.44 13.34 6.10
N CYS A 107 7.49 12.40 6.28
CA CYS A 107 6.90 11.99 7.57
C CYS A 107 6.94 13.10 8.64
N ASN A 108 6.18 14.16 8.39
CA ASN A 108 6.28 15.46 9.07
C ASN A 108 5.15 15.70 10.09
N GLY A 109 4.46 14.64 10.49
CA GLY A 109 3.30 14.73 11.39
C GLY A 109 2.01 15.26 10.73
N TYR A 110 2.01 15.49 9.42
CA TYR A 110 0.80 15.85 8.67
C TYR A 110 -0.02 14.61 8.33
N PHE A 111 -1.06 14.36 9.14
CA PHE A 111 -2.03 13.28 8.91
C PHE A 111 -3.14 13.66 7.92
N HIS A 112 -3.31 14.96 7.66
CA HIS A 112 -4.45 15.57 6.99
C HIS A 112 -5.78 15.15 7.64
N ASP A 113 -6.02 15.62 8.86
CA ASP A 113 -7.15 15.20 9.71
C ASP A 113 -8.53 15.54 9.11
N GLU A 114 -8.59 16.45 8.14
CA GLU A 114 -9.80 16.77 7.39
C GLU A 114 -10.16 15.65 6.40
N GLU A 115 -9.18 15.14 5.66
CA GLU A 115 -9.36 14.04 4.69
C GLU A 115 -9.34 12.68 5.38
N PHE A 116 -8.52 12.50 6.41
CA PHE A 116 -8.29 11.23 7.11
C PHE A 116 -8.65 11.29 8.61
N PRO A 117 -9.92 11.58 8.97
CA PRO A 117 -10.29 12.03 10.31
C PRO A 117 -10.11 11.02 11.45
N ALA A 118 -10.17 9.72 11.15
CA ALA A 118 -10.01 8.66 12.15
C ALA A 118 -8.54 8.27 12.40
N TYR A 119 -7.60 8.68 11.54
CA TYR A 119 -6.27 8.08 11.50
C TYR A 119 -5.39 8.48 12.68
N ARG A 120 -5.43 9.76 13.10
CA ARG A 120 -4.66 10.23 14.25
C ARG A 120 -5.09 9.54 15.54
N ALA A 121 -6.40 9.46 15.78
CA ALA A 121 -6.93 8.78 16.95
C ALA A 121 -6.61 7.28 16.95
N LEU A 122 -6.70 6.61 15.80
CA LEU A 122 -6.33 5.21 15.68
C LEU A 122 -4.83 4.99 15.92
N TYR A 123 -3.98 5.87 15.38
CA TYR A 123 -2.55 5.88 15.64
C TYR A 123 -2.22 6.04 17.13
N GLU A 124 -2.86 7.00 17.80
CA GLU A 124 -2.66 7.22 19.24
C GLU A 124 -3.15 6.04 20.09
N LEU A 125 -4.19 5.34 19.64
CA LEU A 125 -4.69 4.13 20.29
C LEU A 125 -3.72 2.96 20.14
N PHE A 126 -3.06 2.84 18.98
CA PHE A 126 -2.01 1.83 18.75
C PHE A 126 -0.86 1.96 19.75
N GLN A 127 -0.55 3.16 20.21
CA GLN A 127 0.51 3.40 21.20
C GLN A 127 0.11 3.06 22.65
N LYS A 128 -1.10 2.54 22.88
CA LYS A 128 -1.71 2.37 24.21
C LYS A 128 -2.32 0.98 24.36
N ASP A 129 -2.71 0.64 25.58
CA ASP A 129 -3.59 -0.51 25.90
C ASP A 129 -3.14 -1.86 25.30
N TYR A 130 -1.83 -2.15 25.42
CA TYR A 130 -1.24 -3.44 25.04
C TYR A 130 -1.36 -3.81 23.55
N HIS A 131 -1.63 -2.84 22.66
CA HIS A 131 -1.58 -3.05 21.23
C HIS A 131 -0.11 -3.17 20.78
N ASN A 132 0.30 -4.38 20.40
CA ASN A 132 1.67 -4.66 19.97
C ASN A 132 1.77 -4.74 18.45
N ILE A 133 0.70 -5.21 17.79
CA ILE A 133 0.60 -5.29 16.35
C ILE A 133 -0.68 -4.62 15.87
N LEU A 134 -0.66 -4.17 14.62
CA LEU A 134 -1.79 -3.45 14.02
C LEU A 134 -3.14 -4.19 14.11
N PRO A 135 -3.23 -5.52 13.90
CA PRO A 135 -4.49 -6.25 14.06
C PRO A 135 -5.14 -6.17 15.45
N ASP A 136 -4.39 -5.82 16.51
CA ASP A 136 -4.94 -5.72 17.86
C ASP A 136 -6.00 -4.60 17.97
N LEU A 137 -5.99 -3.64 17.03
CA LEU A 137 -6.94 -2.54 16.96
C LEU A 137 -8.27 -2.93 16.31
N GLU A 138 -8.36 -4.03 15.57
CA GLU A 138 -9.54 -4.36 14.74
C GLU A 138 -10.85 -4.37 15.56
N LYS A 139 -10.77 -4.79 16.83
CA LYS A 139 -11.90 -4.80 17.78
C LYS A 139 -12.57 -3.43 17.98
N TYR A 140 -11.89 -2.31 17.68
CA TYR A 140 -12.46 -0.95 17.78
C TYR A 140 -13.11 -0.46 16.48
N GLY A 141 -13.10 -1.25 15.41
CA GLY A 141 -13.63 -0.85 14.10
C GLY A 141 -15.09 -0.39 14.17
N GLU A 142 -15.92 -1.12 14.91
CA GLU A 142 -17.33 -0.77 15.11
C GLU A 142 -17.50 0.51 15.94
N TYR A 143 -16.69 0.68 17.00
CA TYR A 143 -16.71 1.88 17.83
C TYR A 143 -16.39 3.14 17.02
N PHE A 144 -15.31 3.11 16.24
CA PHE A 144 -14.94 4.23 15.37
C PHE A 144 -15.99 4.45 14.26
N SER A 145 -16.56 3.36 13.73
CA SER A 145 -17.56 3.45 12.65
C SER A 145 -18.89 4.04 13.07
N ASN A 146 -19.22 3.96 14.37
CA ASN A 146 -20.41 4.57 14.96
C ASN A 146 -20.15 5.93 15.62
N ASN A 147 -18.90 6.43 15.59
CA ASN A 147 -18.58 7.75 16.11
C ASN A 147 -19.26 8.84 15.26
N ARG A 148 -20.13 9.63 15.92
CA ARG A 148 -20.94 10.63 15.22
C ARG A 148 -20.12 11.70 14.51
N GLU A 149 -19.04 12.16 15.12
CA GLU A 149 -18.16 13.18 14.55
C GLU A 149 -17.50 12.69 13.25
N TYR A 150 -16.97 11.47 13.24
CA TYR A 150 -16.36 10.89 12.03
C TYR A 150 -17.39 10.64 10.93
N ILE A 151 -18.59 10.18 11.29
CA ILE A 151 -19.70 10.03 10.34
C ILE A 151 -20.06 11.39 9.73
N ASP A 152 -20.20 12.43 10.55
CA ASP A 152 -20.57 13.75 10.05
C ASP A 152 -19.45 14.35 9.16
N LYS A 153 -18.17 14.14 9.50
CA LYS A 153 -17.03 14.51 8.64
C LYS A 153 -17.04 13.76 7.30
N TYR A 154 -17.34 12.46 7.29
CA TYR A 154 -17.49 11.69 6.04
C TYR A 154 -18.67 12.18 5.19
N ARG A 155 -19.84 12.39 5.83
CA ARG A 155 -21.07 12.74 5.13
C ARG A 155 -21.11 14.17 4.61
N PHE A 156 -20.52 15.10 5.36
CA PHE A 156 -20.71 16.53 5.14
C PHE A 156 -19.41 17.30 4.91
N ASN A 157 -18.24 16.68 5.09
CA ASN A 157 -16.94 17.33 4.91
C ASN A 157 -15.93 16.50 4.10
N TYR A 158 -16.42 15.56 3.26
CA TYR A 158 -15.61 14.78 2.32
C TYR A 158 -14.43 13.98 2.92
N GLY A 159 -14.40 13.80 4.23
CA GLY A 159 -13.40 12.94 4.88
C GLY A 159 -13.65 11.47 4.55
N TYR A 160 -12.65 10.61 4.71
CA TYR A 160 -12.84 9.16 4.58
C TYR A 160 -13.75 8.60 5.68
N HIS A 161 -14.53 7.58 5.33
CA HIS A 161 -15.31 6.84 6.32
C HIS A 161 -14.37 6.25 7.39
N PRO A 162 -14.71 6.31 8.69
CA PRO A 162 -13.85 5.84 9.78
C PRO A 162 -13.30 4.40 9.60
N TYR A 163 -14.12 3.47 9.09
CA TYR A 163 -13.69 2.10 8.81
C TYR A 163 -12.52 2.01 7.80
N HIS A 164 -12.29 3.04 6.97
CA HIS A 164 -11.17 3.07 6.04
C HIS A 164 -9.83 2.89 6.76
N ALA A 165 -9.66 3.50 7.93
CA ALA A 165 -8.42 3.36 8.72
C ALA A 165 -8.16 1.90 9.15
N PHE A 166 -9.22 1.14 9.43
CA PHE A 166 -9.14 -0.27 9.83
C PHE A 166 -8.73 -1.16 8.64
N SER A 167 -9.30 -0.90 7.46
CA SER A 167 -8.83 -1.59 6.24
C SER A 167 -7.36 -1.32 5.91
N MET A 168 -6.83 -0.14 6.27
CA MET A 168 -5.42 0.20 6.05
C MET A 168 -4.49 -0.50 7.03
N ILE A 169 -4.85 -0.63 8.31
CA ILE A 169 -4.01 -1.34 9.27
C ILE A 169 -3.92 -2.84 8.96
N SER A 170 -4.99 -3.47 8.46
CA SER A 170 -4.95 -4.88 8.04
C SER A 170 -3.95 -5.09 6.91
N CYS A 171 -3.90 -4.17 5.94
CA CYS A 171 -2.90 -4.21 4.88
C CYS A 171 -1.51 -3.84 5.41
N GLY A 172 -1.39 -2.80 6.24
CA GLY A 172 -0.12 -2.33 6.81
C GLY A 172 0.63 -3.42 7.57
N HIS A 173 -0.07 -4.28 8.32
CA HIS A 173 0.54 -5.38 9.08
C HIS A 173 1.30 -6.38 8.21
N ILE A 174 0.93 -6.56 6.94
CA ILE A 174 1.64 -7.45 6.02
C ILE A 174 3.11 -7.02 5.86
N ALA A 175 3.41 -5.72 5.97
CA ALA A 175 4.78 -5.23 5.90
C ALA A 175 5.62 -5.74 7.08
N GLU A 176 5.06 -5.74 8.28
CA GLU A 176 5.68 -6.31 9.48
C GLU A 176 5.93 -7.82 9.33
N MET A 177 4.96 -8.54 8.78
CA MET A 177 5.06 -9.99 8.57
C MET A 177 6.10 -10.40 7.51
N ASN A 178 6.48 -9.52 6.59
CA ASN A 178 7.28 -9.87 5.41
C ASN A 178 8.65 -9.19 5.34
N CYS A 179 8.94 -8.24 6.24
CA CYS A 179 10.19 -7.48 6.22
C CYS A 179 11.01 -7.71 7.48
N ALA A 180 12.33 -7.86 7.33
CA ALA A 180 13.25 -7.84 8.47
C ALA A 180 13.40 -6.42 9.06
N ALA A 181 13.28 -5.39 8.20
CA ALA A 181 13.28 -4.00 8.61
C ALA A 181 12.69 -3.10 7.51
N ILE A 182 12.13 -1.98 7.95
CA ILE A 182 11.63 -0.91 7.09
C ILE A 182 12.32 0.38 7.53
N TYR A 183 12.94 1.09 6.60
CA TYR A 183 13.62 2.35 6.84
C TYR A 183 12.90 3.50 6.16
N ILE A 184 12.63 4.56 6.92
CA ILE A 184 12.15 5.84 6.43
C ILE A 184 13.32 6.83 6.39
N VAL A 185 13.64 7.31 5.19
CA VAL A 185 14.72 8.29 4.94
C VAL A 185 14.13 9.68 4.74
N GLY A 186 14.63 10.65 5.50
CA GLY A 186 14.23 12.06 5.38
C GLY A 186 12.96 12.45 6.16
N ALA A 187 12.57 11.65 7.16
CA ALA A 187 11.48 12.00 8.07
C ALA A 187 11.83 13.26 8.89
N ILE A 188 10.97 14.28 8.83
CA ILE A 188 11.07 15.51 9.63
C ILE A 188 10.67 15.23 11.08
N GLU A 189 9.62 14.44 11.29
CA GLU A 189 9.13 14.00 12.60
C GLU A 189 9.32 12.47 12.74
N PRO A 190 10.57 11.98 12.91
CA PRO A 190 10.88 10.55 12.87
C PRO A 190 10.26 9.73 14.01
N GLY A 191 9.66 10.37 15.02
CA GLY A 191 8.89 9.70 16.08
C GLY A 191 7.73 8.89 15.48
N TYR A 192 6.97 9.49 14.56
CA TYR A 192 5.79 8.87 13.96
C TYR A 192 6.09 7.56 13.23
N ALA A 193 7.20 7.51 12.50
CA ALA A 193 7.62 6.27 11.85
C ALA A 193 8.11 5.22 12.86
N ARG A 194 8.87 5.63 13.88
CA ARG A 194 9.43 4.71 14.90
C ARG A 194 8.35 4.06 15.77
N GLU A 195 7.33 4.83 16.14
CA GLU A 195 6.16 4.37 16.89
C GLU A 195 5.32 3.34 16.11
N MET A 196 5.50 3.24 14.79
CA MET A 196 4.90 2.18 13.95
C MET A 196 5.85 1.00 13.68
N GLY A 197 6.94 0.86 14.45
CA GLY A 197 7.92 -0.22 14.28
C GLY A 197 8.89 -0.04 13.11
N MET A 198 8.84 1.08 12.40
CA MET A 198 9.80 1.39 11.34
C MET A 198 11.09 1.99 11.94
N LYS A 199 12.17 2.02 11.15
CA LYS A 199 13.45 2.66 11.49
C LYS A 199 13.58 3.96 10.71
N THR A 200 14.36 4.91 11.21
CA THR A 200 14.64 6.16 10.51
C THR A 200 16.13 6.40 10.34
N ARG A 201 16.53 6.98 9.22
CA ARG A 201 17.91 7.43 8.93
C ARG A 201 17.87 8.74 8.15
N ALA A 202 18.95 9.53 8.23
CA ALA A 202 18.99 10.81 7.54
C ALA A 202 19.18 10.62 6.03
N THR A 203 19.98 9.62 5.65
CA THR A 203 20.33 9.36 4.24
C THR A 203 20.12 7.90 3.83
N PHE A 204 20.10 7.65 2.52
CA PHE A 204 20.01 6.30 1.97
C PHE A 204 21.27 5.48 2.27
N GLU A 205 22.45 6.11 2.28
CA GLU A 205 23.73 5.48 2.61
C GLU A 205 23.74 4.94 4.04
N GLU A 206 23.23 5.72 5.00
CA GLU A 206 23.08 5.27 6.38
C GLU A 206 22.07 4.13 6.52
N ALA A 207 20.96 4.20 5.79
CA ALA A 207 19.96 3.13 5.77
C ALA A 207 20.52 1.83 5.18
N LEU A 208 21.26 1.91 4.06
CA LEU A 208 21.93 0.77 3.45
C LEU A 208 22.99 0.16 4.37
N LYS A 209 23.81 1.01 5.01
CA LYS A 209 24.82 0.56 5.98
C LYS A 209 24.18 -0.16 7.16
N ASP A 210 23.09 0.36 7.72
CA ASP A 210 22.39 -0.29 8.82
C ASP A 210 21.64 -1.55 8.38
N ALA A 211 21.11 -1.57 7.16
CA ALA A 211 20.41 -2.73 6.58
C ALA A 211 21.33 -3.94 6.40
N ALA A 212 22.64 -3.75 6.25
CA ALA A 212 23.61 -4.83 6.08
C ALA A 212 23.59 -5.88 7.21
N LYS A 213 23.10 -5.54 8.41
CA LYS A 213 22.90 -6.52 9.50
C LYS A 213 21.80 -7.54 9.23
N TYR A 214 20.87 -7.24 8.32
CA TYR A 214 19.78 -8.12 7.93
C TYR A 214 20.07 -8.88 6.64
N VAL A 215 20.72 -8.23 5.67
CA VAL A 215 20.88 -8.74 4.30
C VAL A 215 22.33 -9.01 3.89
N GLY A 216 23.30 -8.76 4.78
CA GLY A 216 24.73 -8.87 4.48
C GLY A 216 25.30 -7.64 3.75
N PRO A 217 26.62 -7.64 3.48
CA PRO A 217 27.34 -6.46 2.97
C PRO A 217 27.10 -6.16 1.48
N ASN A 218 26.66 -7.15 0.69
CA ASN A 218 26.50 -7.03 -0.78
C ASN A 218 25.08 -7.44 -1.22
N PRO A 219 24.02 -6.71 -0.83
CA PRO A 219 22.64 -7.06 -1.15
C PRO A 219 22.28 -6.76 -2.62
N ASN A 220 21.37 -7.54 -3.19
CA ASN A 220 20.69 -7.19 -4.43
C ASN A 220 19.60 -6.15 -4.14
N ILE A 221 19.67 -5.00 -4.81
CA ILE A 221 18.76 -3.87 -4.58
C ILE A 221 17.79 -3.71 -5.76
N LEU A 222 16.48 -3.76 -5.48
CA LEU A 222 15.43 -3.40 -6.41
C LEU A 222 15.10 -1.91 -6.24
N ALA A 223 15.55 -1.07 -7.18
CA ALA A 223 15.26 0.36 -7.18
C ALA A 223 14.03 0.67 -8.04
N LEU A 224 13.06 1.38 -7.47
CA LEU A 224 11.78 1.72 -8.10
C LEU A 224 11.59 3.26 -8.13
N PRO A 225 12.30 3.99 -9.02
CA PRO A 225 12.31 5.46 -9.00
C PRO A 225 11.00 6.12 -9.46
N LYS A 226 10.09 5.35 -10.06
CA LYS A 226 8.79 5.83 -10.56
C LYS A 226 7.60 5.38 -9.70
N THR A 227 7.85 4.78 -8.53
CA THR A 227 6.78 4.38 -7.61
C THR A 227 5.88 5.59 -7.30
N PHE A 228 4.56 5.36 -7.35
CA PHE A 228 3.50 6.36 -7.17
C PHE A 228 3.42 7.48 -8.23
N LYS A 229 4.30 7.51 -9.24
CA LYS A 229 4.21 8.45 -10.38
C LYS A 229 3.54 7.85 -11.61
N VAL A 230 3.57 6.52 -11.72
CA VAL A 230 2.95 5.76 -12.81
C VAL A 230 2.25 4.53 -12.25
N ALA A 231 1.30 3.97 -13.00
CA ALA A 231 0.58 2.79 -12.54
C ALA A 231 1.52 1.57 -12.47
N SER A 232 1.64 0.99 -11.29
CA SER A 232 2.62 -0.07 -10.98
C SER A 232 2.34 -1.39 -11.72
N VAL A 233 3.34 -2.27 -11.74
CA VAL A 233 3.26 -3.65 -12.24
C VAL A 233 3.62 -4.63 -11.13
N HIS A 234 3.22 -5.88 -11.30
CA HIS A 234 3.68 -7.01 -10.50
C HIS A 234 4.89 -7.62 -11.21
N LEU A 235 6.07 -7.48 -10.61
CA LEU A 235 7.28 -8.09 -11.16
C LEU A 235 7.28 -9.59 -10.82
N GLY A 236 7.62 -10.39 -11.82
CA GLY A 236 7.75 -11.84 -11.72
C GLY A 236 9.16 -12.32 -12.05
N MET A 237 9.49 -13.53 -11.61
CA MET A 237 10.69 -14.24 -12.07
C MET A 237 10.50 -14.64 -13.54
N LYS A 238 11.53 -14.53 -14.37
CA LYS A 238 11.43 -14.92 -15.80
C LYS A 238 10.99 -16.37 -15.98
N ASP A 239 11.47 -17.26 -15.13
CA ASP A 239 11.25 -18.69 -15.24
C ASP A 239 9.91 -19.17 -14.64
N GLU A 240 9.20 -18.31 -13.90
CA GLU A 240 7.89 -18.63 -13.31
C GLU A 240 6.72 -18.44 -14.31
N PHE A 241 6.95 -17.78 -15.44
CA PHE A 241 5.94 -17.50 -16.47
C PHE A 241 6.17 -18.30 -17.76
N VAL A 242 6.91 -19.40 -17.69
CA VAL A 242 7.04 -20.36 -18.79
C VAL A 242 5.70 -21.11 -18.91
N GLU A 243 4.86 -20.55 -19.79
CA GLU A 243 3.63 -21.11 -20.40
C GLU A 243 2.45 -21.41 -19.45
N SER A 244 1.42 -20.56 -19.56
CA SER A 244 0.00 -20.96 -19.49
C SER A 244 -0.62 -20.88 -20.88
#